data_AF-A0AA45BEC8-F1
#
_entry.id   AF-A0AA45BEC8-F1
#
_cell.length_a   1.000
_cell.length_b   1.000
_cell.length_c   1.000
_cell.angle_alpha   90.00
_cell.angle_beta   90.00
_cell.angle_gamma   90.00
#
_symmetry.space_group_name_H-M   'P 1'
#
loop_
_entity.id
_entity.type
_entity.pdbx_description
1 polymer ?
#
loop_
_entity_poly.entity_id
_entity_poly.type
_entity_poly.pdbx_seq_one_letter_code
_entity_poly.pdbx_strand_id
1 'polypeptide(L)'
;MDLTGYTFTSQVKALADGAAVATLTCAALNQSTQKGWLNVKSGASTAAWPLGLCQMDIKAVVNGVTQHTDTLIFQVIDGVTA
;
A
#
# COMPACT_ATOMS: atom_id res chain seq x y z
N MET A 1 -17.76 -2.20 3.03
CA MET A 1 -17.41 -1.44 4.26
C MET A 1 -17.36 0.04 3.91
N ASP A 2 -17.81 0.94 4.79
CA ASP A 2 -17.61 2.39 4.62
C ASP A 2 -16.25 2.78 5.22
N LEU A 3 -15.43 3.53 4.48
CA LEU A 3 -14.10 3.93 4.93
C LEU A 3 -14.05 5.35 5.51
N THR A 4 -15.20 6.00 5.70
CA THR A 4 -15.26 7.36 6.27
C THR A 4 -14.60 7.41 7.65
N GLY A 5 -13.68 8.37 7.85
CA GLY A 5 -12.94 8.54 9.10
C GLY A 5 -11.73 7.62 9.29
N TYR A 6 -11.50 6.67 8.37
CA TYR A 6 -10.31 5.84 8.40
C TYR A 6 -9.08 6.59 7.88
N THR A 7 -7.96 6.38 8.55
CA THR A 7 -6.61 6.71 8.07
C THR A 7 -5.91 5.42 7.68
N PHE A 8 -5.31 5.40 6.49
CA PHE A 8 -4.58 4.25 5.97
C PHE A 8 -3.10 4.57 5.83
N THR A 9 -2.26 3.64 6.24
CA THR A 9 -0.80 3.69 6.02
C THR A 9 -0.36 2.39 5.37
N SER A 10 0.62 2.49 4.48
CA SER A 10 1.20 1.33 3.80
C SER A 10 2.66 1.59 3.46
N GLN A 11 3.48 0.56 3.61
CA GLN A 11 4.88 0.55 3.22
C GLN A 11 5.20 -0.73 2.45
N VAL A 12 6.22 -0.63 1.59
CA VAL A 12 6.79 -1.73 0.84
C VAL A 12 8.17 -2.05 1.41
N LYS A 13 8.47 -3.34 1.57
CA LYS A 13 9.77 -3.86 1.94
C LYS A 13 10.21 -4.95 0.98
N ALA A 14 11.50 -5.08 0.74
CA ALA A 14 12.05 -6.24 0.06
C ALA A 14 11.84 -7.49 0.93
N LEU A 15 11.36 -8.59 0.33
CA LEU A 15 11.07 -9.80 1.10
C LEU A 15 12.35 -10.52 1.55
N ALA A 16 13.45 -10.37 0.81
CA ALA A 16 14.70 -11.06 1.05
C ALA A 16 15.40 -10.63 2.36
N ASP A 17 15.36 -9.33 2.68
CA ASP A 17 16.13 -8.74 3.79
C ASP A 17 15.31 -7.75 4.64
N GLY A 18 14.05 -7.48 4.28
CA GLY A 18 13.19 -6.53 4.98
C GLY A 18 13.55 -5.06 4.74
N ALA A 19 14.44 -4.75 3.78
CA ALA A 19 14.84 -3.39 3.48
C ALA A 19 13.63 -2.54 3.04
N ALA A 20 13.54 -1.31 3.54
CA ALA A 20 12.48 -0.38 3.17
C ALA A 20 12.61 0.01 1.69
N VAL A 21 11.53 -0.14 0.93
CA VAL A 21 11.47 0.18 -0.51
C VAL A 21 10.71 1.48 -0.73
N ALA A 22 9.50 1.61 -0.17
CA ALA A 22 8.67 2.79 -0.35
C ALA A 22 7.66 2.95 0.78
N THR A 23 7.22 4.18 1.01
CA THR A 23 5.97 4.48 1.72
C THR A 23 4.92 4.85 0.68
N LEU A 24 3.73 4.25 0.77
CA LEU A 24 2.67 4.45 -0.20
C LEU A 24 1.63 5.42 0.33
N THR A 25 1.13 6.28 -0.56
CA THR A 25 -0.01 7.15 -0.26
C THR A 25 -1.29 6.35 -0.39
N CYS A 26 -2.08 6.32 0.67
CA CYS A 26 -3.35 5.62 0.72
C CYS A 26 -4.49 6.65 0.88
N ALA A 27 -5.48 6.62 -0.01
CA ALA A 27 -6.63 7.52 0.05
C ALA A 27 -7.93 6.75 -0.20
N ALA A 28 -8.87 6.82 0.73
CA ALA A 28 -10.21 6.32 0.50
C ALA A 28 -10.83 7.09 -0.67
N LEU A 29 -11.45 6.39 -1.61
CA LEU A 29 -12.18 7.02 -2.70
C LEU A 29 -13.52 7.59 -2.20
N ASN A 30 -14.26 8.26 -3.09
CA ASN A 30 -15.56 8.84 -2.75
C ASN A 30 -16.50 7.75 -2.22
N GLN A 31 -16.82 7.77 -0.92
CA GLN A 31 -17.61 6.71 -0.28
C GLN A 31 -19.10 6.71 -0.67
N SER A 32 -19.57 7.75 -1.34
CA SER A 32 -20.93 7.80 -1.90
C SER A 32 -21.07 7.05 -3.22
N THR A 33 -19.99 6.95 -4.02
CA THR A 33 -20.02 6.31 -5.36
C THR A 33 -19.07 5.12 -5.49
N GLN A 34 -18.05 5.03 -4.65
CA GLN A 34 -16.99 4.03 -4.63
C GLN A 34 -16.77 3.55 -3.19
N LYS A 35 -17.85 3.13 -2.54
CA LYS A 35 -17.86 2.68 -1.15
C LYS A 35 -16.92 1.50 -0.93
N GLY A 36 -16.02 1.61 0.05
CA GLY A 36 -15.05 0.55 0.37
C GLY A 36 -13.80 0.55 -0.51
N TRP A 37 -13.70 1.44 -1.50
CA TRP A 37 -12.54 1.50 -2.38
C TRP A 37 -11.44 2.38 -1.76
N LEU A 38 -10.21 1.86 -1.84
CA LEU A 38 -8.99 2.54 -1.42
C LEU A 38 -8.06 2.65 -2.62
N ASN A 39 -7.52 3.84 -2.84
CA ASN A 39 -6.45 4.06 -3.80
C ASN A 39 -5.12 4.03 -3.08
N VAL A 40 -4.20 3.17 -3.53
CA VAL A 40 -2.84 3.08 -3.00
C VAL A 40 -1.86 3.36 -4.12
N LYS A 41 -0.97 4.34 -3.90
CA LYS A 41 -0.05 4.83 -4.94
C LYS A 41 1.35 5.01 -4.38
N SER A 42 2.35 4.61 -5.17
CA SER A 42 3.72 5.09 -4.96
C SER A 42 3.81 6.54 -5.41
N GLY A 43 4.45 7.39 -4.60
CA GLY A 43 4.78 8.76 -4.98
C GLY A 43 6.07 8.88 -5.82
N ALA A 44 6.88 7.82 -5.85
CA ALA A 44 8.13 7.75 -6.61
C ALA A 44 8.06 6.68 -7.70
N SER A 45 8.91 6.82 -8.73
CA SER A 45 9.08 5.81 -9.76
C SER A 45 9.49 4.47 -9.14
N THR A 46 8.92 3.38 -9.66
CA THR A 46 9.28 2.00 -9.27
C THR A 46 10.58 1.52 -9.92
N ALA A 47 11.19 2.31 -10.82
CA ALA A 47 12.42 1.92 -11.52
C ALA A 47 13.62 1.65 -10.58
N ALA A 48 13.62 2.24 -9.39
CA ALA A 48 14.66 2.02 -8.37
C ALA A 48 14.31 0.90 -7.38
N TRP A 49 13.15 0.25 -7.52
CA TRP A 49 12.75 -0.81 -6.60
C TRP A 49 13.56 -2.08 -6.90
N PRO A 50 13.97 -2.83 -5.88
CA PRO A 50 14.73 -4.06 -6.09
C PRO A 50 13.88 -5.09 -6.84
N LEU A 51 14.46 -5.71 -7.86
CA LEU A 51 13.83 -6.84 -8.55
C LEU A 51 13.66 -8.02 -7.59
N GLY A 52 12.56 -8.75 -7.76
CA GLY A 52 12.21 -9.91 -6.93
C GLY A 52 10.97 -9.66 -6.07
N LEU A 53 10.81 -10.47 -5.03
CA LEU A 53 9.63 -10.40 -4.17
C LEU A 53 9.72 -9.22 -3.21
N CYS A 54 8.67 -8.42 -3.19
CA CYS A 54 8.42 -7.38 -2.22
C CYS A 54 7.16 -7.73 -1.41
N GLN A 55 7.12 -7.24 -0.19
CA GLN A 55 5.96 -7.29 0.68
C GLN A 55 5.42 -5.88 0.89
N MET A 56 4.11 -5.71 0.73
CA MET A 56 3.39 -4.50 1.08
C MET A 56 2.47 -4.79 2.26
N ASP A 57 2.50 -3.93 3.27
CA ASP A 57 1.50 -3.95 4.34
C ASP A 57 0.41 -2.91 4.08
N ILE A 58 -0.71 -3.08 4.77
CA ILE A 58 -1.72 -2.03 4.90
C ILE A 58 -2.22 -2.03 6.33
N LYS A 59 -2.33 -0.85 6.91
CA LYS A 59 -2.89 -0.63 8.25
C LYS A 59 -4.01 0.39 8.17
N ALA A 60 -5.17 0.03 8.71
CA ALA A 60 -6.35 0.86 8.78
C ALA A 60 -6.62 1.27 10.24
N VAL A 61 -6.69 2.58 10.49
CA VAL A 61 -6.92 3.16 11.81
C VAL A 61 -8.15 4.05 11.76
N VAL A 62 -9.04 3.94 12.75
CA VAL A 62 -10.15 4.87 12.96
C VAL A 62 -10.19 5.27 14.43
N ASN A 63 -10.36 6.56 14.71
CA ASN A 63 -10.35 7.10 16.08
C ASN A 63 -9.12 6.65 16.91
N GLY A 64 -7.95 6.55 16.27
CA GLY A 64 -6.71 6.12 16.91
C GLY A 64 -6.58 4.60 17.14
N VAL A 65 -7.61 3.81 16.86
CA VAL A 65 -7.60 2.35 17.04
C VAL A 65 -7.30 1.65 15.72
N THR A 66 -6.34 0.72 15.74
CA THR A 66 -6.06 -0.15 14.59
C THR A 66 -7.21 -1.15 14.46
N GLN A 67 -7.97 -1.03 13.38
CA GLN A 67 -9.10 -1.93 13.12
C GLN A 67 -8.68 -3.11 12.26
N HIS A 68 -7.71 -2.89 11.37
CA HIS A 68 -7.29 -3.91 10.43
C HIS A 68 -5.83 -3.71 10.04
N THR A 69 -5.17 -4.84 9.81
CA THR A 69 -3.87 -4.92 9.16
C THR A 69 -3.89 -6.08 8.20
N ASP A 70 -3.31 -5.89 7.02
CA ASP A 70 -3.13 -6.96 6.05
C ASP A 70 -1.75 -6.85 5.41
N THR A 71 -1.34 -7.92 4.73
CA THR A 71 -0.03 -8.01 4.07
C THR A 71 -0.19 -8.78 2.77
N LEU A 72 0.35 -8.22 1.69
CA LEU A 72 0.40 -8.85 0.38
C LEU A 72 1.84 -8.94 -0.10
N ILE A 73 2.14 -10.00 -0.86
CA ILE A 73 3.43 -10.20 -1.50
C ILE A 73 3.22 -10.04 -3.01
N PHE A 74 4.12 -9.30 -3.66
CA PHE A 74 4.10 -9.08 -5.09
C PHE A 74 5.52 -9.15 -5.66
N GLN A 75 5.63 -9.45 -6.94
CA GLN A 75 6.92 -9.53 -7.62
C GLN A 75 7.19 -8.25 -8.41
N VAL A 76 8.33 -7.63 -8.17
CA VAL A 76 8.90 -6.58 -9.01
C VAL A 76 9.76 -7.26 -10.07
N ILE A 77 9.44 -7.05 -11.34
CA ILE A 77 10.21 -7.59 -12.47
C ILE A 77 10.60 -6.43 -13.40
N ASP A 78 11.74 -6.61 -14.07
CA ASP A 78 12.26 -5.62 -15.00
C ASP A 78 11.37 -5.48 -16.24
N GLY A 79 11.26 -4.26 -16.78
CA GLY A 79 10.64 -4.02 -18.08
C GLY A 79 9.10 -4.04 -18.17
N VAL A 80 8.36 -3.99 -17.05
CA VAL A 80 6.88 -4.00 -17.09
C VAL A 80 6.24 -2.62 -17.24
N THR A 81 7.00 -1.54 -17.06
CA THR A 81 6.55 -0.19 -17.42
C THR A 81 7.71 0.60 -18.02
N ALA A 82 7.83 0.55 -19.34
CA ALA A 82 8.39 1.64 -20.13
C ALA A 82 7.34 2.76 -20.26
#